data_AF-A0A7T4R168-F1
#
_entry.id   AF-A0A7T4R168-F1
#
_cell.length_a   1.000
_cell.length_b   1.000
_cell.length_c   1.000
_cell.angle_alpha   90.00
_cell.angle_beta   90.00
_cell.angle_gamma   90.00
#
_symmetry.space_group_name_H-M   'P 1'
#
loop_
_entity.id
_entity.type
_entity.pdbx_description
1 polymer ?
#
loop_
_entity_poly.entity_id
_entity_poly.type
_entity_poly.pdbx_seq_one_letter_code
_entity_poly.pdbx_strand_id
1 'polypeptide(L)'
;MRRIAAALTLLLCFSPSLFAACVMPEPGKLQLPDGASSDREQMLVARKQLDAYLRDLDRFILCLDAMEKTAKGTGHDNILRQDRRRQQYNEAMAAISEAISAYDREVEAFNGQ
;
A
#
# COMPACT_ATOMS: atom_id res chain seq x y z
N MET A 1 25.67 -21.23 -49.39
CA MET A 1 25.39 -19.78 -49.18
C MET A 1 23.93 -19.60 -48.82
N ARG A 2 23.65 -18.87 -47.70
CA ARG A 2 22.39 -18.15 -47.39
C ARG A 2 21.13 -19.03 -47.24
N ARG A 3 20.32 -18.98 -46.18
CA ARG A 3 19.91 -17.85 -45.32
C ARG A 3 19.48 -18.40 -43.96
N ILE A 4 20.09 -17.92 -42.88
CA ILE A 4 19.56 -18.09 -41.52
C ILE A 4 18.43 -17.06 -41.41
N ALA A 5 17.18 -17.52 -41.40
CA ALA A 5 16.03 -16.68 -41.12
C ALA A 5 15.86 -16.62 -39.59
N ALA A 6 16.43 -15.58 -38.99
CA ALA A 6 16.21 -15.24 -37.59
C ALA A 6 14.75 -14.77 -37.42
N ALA A 7 13.90 -15.60 -36.85
CA ALA A 7 12.59 -15.18 -36.36
C ALA A 7 12.80 -14.53 -34.99
N LEU A 8 12.99 -13.21 -35.00
CA LEU A 8 13.04 -12.37 -33.81
C LEU A 8 11.61 -12.23 -33.28
N THR A 9 11.18 -13.15 -32.42
CA THR A 9 9.87 -13.08 -31.77
C THR A 9 9.88 -11.88 -30.83
N LEU A 10 9.19 -10.82 -31.25
CA LEU A 10 8.97 -9.59 -30.51
C LEU A 10 8.27 -9.94 -29.19
N LEU A 11 9.03 -10.05 -28.09
CA LEU A 11 8.46 -10.01 -26.74
C LEU A 11 7.89 -8.59 -26.58
N LEU A 12 6.60 -8.45 -26.88
CA LEU A 12 5.81 -7.29 -26.51
C LEU A 12 5.88 -7.19 -24.99
N CYS A 13 6.70 -6.26 -24.52
CA CYS A 13 6.72 -5.80 -23.15
C CYS A 13 5.29 -5.50 -22.72
N PHE A 14 4.72 -6.40 -21.93
CA PHE A 14 3.59 -6.12 -21.07
C PHE A 14 4.09 -5.11 -20.03
N SER A 15 4.17 -3.85 -20.43
CA SER A 15 4.37 -2.74 -19.51
C SER A 15 3.09 -2.68 -18.67
N PRO A 16 3.11 -2.97 -17.35
CA PRO A 16 1.96 -2.67 -16.54
C PRO A 16 1.73 -1.16 -16.68
N SER A 17 0.57 -0.81 -17.23
CA SER A 17 0.12 0.55 -17.46
C SER A 17 0.35 1.39 -16.21
N LEU A 18 1.25 2.38 -16.31
CA LEU A 18 1.59 3.37 -15.27
C LEU A 18 0.42 4.33 -14.94
N PHE A 19 -0.82 3.95 -15.25
CA PHE A 19 -2.05 4.69 -14.98
C PHE A 19 -2.98 3.93 -14.03
N ALA A 20 -2.43 3.04 -13.19
CA ALA A 20 -3.17 2.67 -11.99
C ALA A 20 -3.27 3.94 -11.13
N ALA A 21 -4.48 4.47 -10.96
CA ALA A 21 -4.74 5.47 -9.93
C ALA A 21 -4.22 4.94 -8.59
N CYS A 22 -3.67 5.80 -7.72
CA CYS A 22 -3.24 5.35 -6.40
C CYS A 22 -4.44 4.70 -5.68
N VAL A 23 -4.33 3.40 -5.38
CA VAL A 23 -5.41 2.63 -4.75
C VAL A 23 -5.14 2.59 -3.25
N MET A 24 -6.05 3.18 -2.48
CA MET A 24 -6.04 3.06 -1.03
C MET A 24 -6.29 1.60 -0.64
N PRO A 25 -5.43 0.98 0.18
CA PRO A 25 -5.66 -0.37 0.68
C PRO A 25 -6.91 -0.43 1.56
N GLU A 26 -7.72 -1.47 1.39
CA GLU A 26 -8.91 -1.67 2.22
C GLU A 26 -8.52 -2.10 3.65
N PRO A 27 -9.13 -1.50 4.69
CA PRO A 27 -8.80 -1.81 6.09
C PRO A 27 -9.16 -3.24 6.51
N GLY A 28 -10.11 -3.88 5.82
CA GLY A 28 -10.55 -5.27 6.10
C GLY A 28 -9.48 -6.35 5.84
N LYS A 29 -8.30 -5.99 5.35
CA LYS A 29 -7.17 -6.91 5.18
C LYS A 29 -6.45 -7.24 6.49
N LEU A 30 -6.59 -6.42 7.53
CA LEU A 30 -5.97 -6.67 8.83
C LEU A 30 -6.94 -7.45 9.72
N GLN A 31 -6.68 -8.74 9.94
CA GLN A 31 -7.46 -9.59 10.81
C GLN A 31 -6.68 -9.82 12.10
N LEU A 32 -6.98 -9.02 13.11
CA LEU A 32 -6.35 -9.16 14.41
C LEU A 32 -7.08 -10.23 15.23
N PRO A 33 -6.35 -11.21 15.78
CA PRO A 33 -6.92 -12.15 16.73
C PRO A 33 -7.10 -11.47 18.10
N ASP A 34 -7.99 -12.01 18.94
CA ASP A 34 -8.21 -11.50 20.30
C ASP A 34 -6.99 -11.79 21.17
N GLY A 35 -6.30 -10.73 21.57
CA GLY A 35 -5.08 -10.79 22.36
C GLY A 35 -5.25 -11.51 23.69
N ALA A 36 -6.44 -11.55 24.30
CA ALA A 36 -6.67 -12.19 25.60
C ALA A 36 -6.83 -13.73 25.52
N SER A 37 -7.02 -14.28 24.32
CA SER A 37 -7.21 -15.72 24.09
C SER A 37 -6.26 -16.31 23.04
N SER A 38 -5.42 -15.48 22.43
CA SER A 38 -4.49 -15.89 21.37
C SER A 38 -3.22 -16.54 21.91
N ASP A 39 -2.63 -17.39 21.08
CA ASP A 39 -1.27 -17.89 21.29
C ASP A 39 -0.21 -17.06 20.54
N ARG A 40 1.07 -17.38 20.79
CA ARG A 40 2.21 -16.68 20.19
C ARG A 40 2.25 -16.80 18.67
N GLU A 41 1.83 -17.93 18.09
CA GLU A 41 1.84 -18.14 16.65
C GLU A 41 0.80 -17.24 15.98
N GLN A 42 -0.40 -17.15 16.55
CA GLN A 42 -1.47 -16.27 16.09
C GLN A 42 -1.04 -14.80 16.12
N MET A 43 -0.40 -14.35 17.22
CA MET A 43 0.10 -12.98 17.32
C MET A 43 1.23 -12.69 16.31
N LEU A 44 2.09 -13.68 16.00
CA LEU A 44 3.11 -13.54 14.96
C LEU A 44 2.50 -13.44 13.56
N VAL A 45 1.42 -14.16 13.28
CA VAL A 45 0.68 -14.05 12.01
C VAL A 45 0.05 -12.66 11.90
N ALA A 46 -0.59 -12.17 12.97
CA ALA A 46 -1.18 -10.84 13.04
C ALA A 46 -0.15 -9.74 12.73
N ARG A 47 1.05 -9.83 13.32
CA ARG A 47 2.16 -8.92 13.04
C ARG A 47 2.52 -8.88 11.55
N LYS A 48 2.63 -10.04 10.91
CA LYS A 48 2.96 -10.13 9.48
C LYS A 48 1.88 -9.51 8.60
N GLN A 49 0.61 -9.66 8.98
CA GLN A 49 -0.51 -9.02 8.29
C GLN A 49 -0.45 -7.49 8.44
N LEU A 50 -0.18 -6.99 9.64
CA LEU A 50 0.04 -5.55 9.88
C LEU A 50 1.19 -5.03 9.01
N ASP A 51 2.35 -5.71 9.00
CA ASP A 51 3.50 -5.32 8.18
C ASP A 51 3.16 -5.31 6.68
N ALA A 52 2.32 -6.23 6.20
CA ALA A 52 1.85 -6.23 4.83
C ALA A 52 0.93 -5.03 4.54
N TYR A 53 -0.01 -4.73 5.43
CA TYR A 53 -0.93 -3.62 5.31
C TYR A 53 -0.21 -2.26 5.34
N LEU A 54 0.75 -2.08 6.26
CA LEU A 54 1.57 -0.86 6.34
C LEU A 54 2.42 -0.65 5.08
N ARG A 55 2.96 -1.73 4.50
CA ARG A 55 3.67 -1.65 3.21
C ARG A 55 2.76 -1.26 2.06
N ASP A 56 1.51 -1.72 2.05
CA ASP A 56 0.54 -1.31 1.04
C ASP A 56 0.18 0.17 1.18
N LEU A 57 0.04 0.68 2.41
CA LEU A 57 -0.20 2.10 2.69
C LEU A 57 1.01 2.98 2.31
N ASP A 58 2.23 2.52 2.57
CA ASP A 58 3.45 3.20 2.14
C ASP A 58 3.53 3.31 0.60
N ARG A 59 3.22 2.24 -0.13
CA ARG A 59 3.14 2.27 -1.61
C ARG A 59 2.09 3.27 -2.09
N PHE A 60 0.95 3.35 -1.42
CA PHE A 60 -0.09 4.32 -1.74
C PHE A 60 0.41 5.76 -1.54
N ILE A 61 1.06 6.05 -0.42
CA ILE A 61 1.67 7.35 -0.11
C ILE A 61 2.73 7.72 -1.16
N LEU A 62 3.63 6.79 -1.52
CA LEU A 62 4.64 7.00 -2.56
C LEU A 62 4.01 7.29 -3.93
N CYS A 63 2.88 6.65 -4.23
CA CYS A 63 2.12 6.92 -5.45
C CYS A 63 1.56 8.36 -5.45
N LEU A 64 1.00 8.83 -4.33
CA LEU A 64 0.52 10.21 -4.19
C LEU A 64 1.65 11.23 -4.37
N ASP A 65 2.85 10.94 -3.87
CA ASP A 65 4.04 11.80 -4.01
C ASP A 65 4.48 11.88 -5.48
N ALA A 66 4.50 10.75 -6.19
CA ALA A 66 4.78 10.71 -7.61
C ALA A 66 3.74 11.52 -8.42
N MET A 67 2.46 11.42 -8.06
CA MET A 67 1.40 12.22 -8.67
C MET A 67 1.60 13.71 -8.42
N GLU A 68 1.96 14.12 -7.21
CA GLU A 68 2.22 15.52 -6.88
C GLU A 68 3.41 16.08 -7.66
N LYS A 69 4.52 15.34 -7.74
CA LYS A 69 5.71 15.73 -8.52
C LYS A 69 5.36 15.90 -10.00
N THR A 70 4.60 14.96 -10.56
CA THR A 70 4.16 15.00 -11.96
C THR A 70 3.22 16.18 -12.22
N ALA A 71 2.27 16.44 -11.31
CA ALA A 71 1.33 17.54 -11.44
C ALA A 71 2.04 18.90 -11.43
N LYS A 72 3.01 19.09 -10.51
CA LYS A 72 3.85 20.30 -10.47
C LYS A 72 4.68 20.48 -11.75
N GLY A 73 5.24 19.39 -12.30
CA GLY A 73 6.06 19.44 -13.51
C GLY A 73 5.29 19.74 -14.80
N THR A 74 3.99 19.43 -14.86
CA THR A 74 3.15 19.67 -16.05
C THR A 74 2.46 21.03 -16.08
N GLY A 75 2.44 21.76 -14.96
CA GLY A 75 1.72 23.03 -14.85
C GLY A 75 0.19 22.90 -14.86
N HIS A 76 -0.35 21.68 -14.85
CA HIS A 76 -1.79 21.39 -14.84
C HIS A 76 -2.34 21.06 -13.44
N ASP A 77 -1.57 21.34 -12.39
CA ASP A 77 -2.05 21.20 -11.02
C ASP A 77 -2.99 22.35 -10.66
N ASN A 78 -3.97 22.09 -9.79
CA ASN A 78 -4.88 23.11 -9.29
C ASN A 78 -5.24 22.83 -7.82
N ILE A 79 -5.81 23.81 -7.14
CA ILE A 79 -6.14 23.73 -5.71
C ILE A 79 -7.03 22.52 -5.39
N LEU A 80 -8.06 22.25 -6.21
CA LEU A 80 -8.95 21.10 -5.99
C LEU A 80 -8.22 19.76 -6.07
N ARG A 81 -7.28 19.61 -7.02
CA ARG A 81 -6.45 18.41 -7.16
C ARG A 81 -5.45 18.29 -6.00
N GLN A 82 -4.88 19.40 -5.56
CA GLN A 82 -3.97 19.43 -4.41
C GLN A 82 -4.71 19.05 -3.11
N ASP A 83 -5.90 19.62 -2.88
CA ASP A 83 -6.73 19.33 -1.71
C ASP A 83 -7.16 17.86 -1.67
N ARG A 84 -7.54 17.30 -2.82
CA ARG A 84 -7.86 15.87 -2.90
C ARG A 84 -6.66 15.00 -2.51
N ARG A 85 -5.46 15.28 -3.01
CA ARG A 85 -4.26 14.53 -2.62
C ARG A 85 -3.96 14.68 -1.13
N ARG A 86 -4.10 15.90 -0.57
CA ARG A 86 -3.94 16.13 0.88
C ARG A 86 -4.94 15.34 1.72
N GLN A 87 -6.21 15.27 1.30
CA GLN A 87 -7.21 14.44 1.97
C GLN A 87 -6.80 12.96 1.95
N GLN A 88 -6.39 12.45 0.80
CA GLN A 88 -5.92 11.06 0.67
C GLN A 88 -4.70 10.75 1.53
N TYR A 89 -3.74 11.69 1.65
CA TYR A 89 -2.63 11.55 2.59
C TYR A 89 -3.11 11.45 4.04
N ASN A 90 -4.01 12.34 4.46
CA ASN A 90 -4.53 12.34 5.82
C ASN A 90 -5.30 11.06 6.12
N GLU A 91 -6.09 10.56 5.17
CA GLU A 91 -6.78 9.26 5.27
C GLU A 91 -5.79 8.11 5.45
N ALA A 92 -4.70 8.07 4.67
CA ALA A 92 -3.67 7.05 4.81
C ALA A 92 -2.99 7.12 6.19
N MET A 93 -2.66 8.32 6.67
CA MET A 93 -2.06 8.51 7.99
C MET A 93 -2.99 8.08 9.13
N ALA A 94 -4.28 8.39 9.01
CA ALA A 94 -5.29 7.91 9.96
C ALA A 94 -5.40 6.38 9.96
N ALA A 95 -5.37 5.75 8.77
CA ALA A 95 -5.40 4.30 8.64
C ALA A 95 -4.15 3.62 9.24
N ILE A 96 -2.95 4.21 9.09
CA ILE A 96 -1.73 3.74 9.74
C ILE A 96 -1.89 3.79 11.25
N SER A 97 -2.32 4.94 11.78
CA SER A 97 -2.47 5.16 13.22
C SER A 97 -3.46 4.18 13.84
N GLU A 98 -4.61 3.97 13.19
CA GLU A 98 -5.62 3.03 13.67
C GLU A 98 -5.11 1.59 13.65
N ALA A 99 -4.45 1.16 12.56
CA ALA A 99 -3.95 -0.20 12.42
C ALA A 99 -2.90 -0.55 13.48
N ILE A 100 -1.96 0.37 13.74
CA ILE A 100 -0.96 0.22 14.80
C ILE A 100 -1.64 0.19 16.17
N SER A 101 -2.53 1.15 16.43
CA SER A 101 -3.22 1.23 17.73
C SER A 101 -4.07 0.00 18.01
N ALA A 102 -4.72 -0.56 16.99
CA ALA A 102 -5.50 -1.79 17.11
C ALA A 102 -4.60 -2.99 17.44
N TYR A 103 -3.48 -3.14 16.73
CA TYR A 103 -2.53 -4.21 17.01
C TYR A 103 -1.90 -4.08 18.41
N ASP A 104 -1.54 -2.86 18.82
CA ASP A 104 -0.95 -2.60 20.14
C ASP A 104 -1.90 -3.00 21.27
N ARG A 105 -3.21 -2.71 21.16
CA ARG A 105 -4.22 -3.18 22.12
C ARG A 105 -4.23 -4.70 22.27
N GLU A 106 -4.17 -5.43 21.17
CA GLU A 106 -4.15 -6.90 21.21
C GLU A 106 -2.83 -7.44 21.77
N VAL A 107 -1.70 -6.77 21.50
CA VAL A 107 -0.41 -7.13 22.10
C VAL A 107 -0.40 -6.88 23.60
N GLU A 108 -0.97 -5.78 24.07
CA GLU A 108 -1.11 -5.50 25.50
C GLU A 108 -1.97 -6.56 26.19
N ALA A 109 -3.11 -6.94 25.59
CA ALA A 109 -3.96 -8.01 26.09
C ALA A 109 -3.23 -9.36 26.15
N PHE A 110 -2.44 -9.69 25.12
CA PHE A 110 -1.64 -10.92 25.09
C PHE A 110 -0.55 -10.95 26.15
N ASN A 111 0.16 -9.84 26.36
CA ASN A 111 1.21 -9.75 27.37
C ASN A 111 0.68 -9.69 28.81
N GLY A 112 -0.62 -9.42 28.99
CA GLY A 112 -1.29 -9.42 30.28
C GLY A 112 -1.80 -10.79 30.73
N GLN A 113 -1.69 -11.82 29.89
CA GLN A 113 -1.98 -13.22 30.23
C GLN A 113 -0.86 -13.85 31.08
#